data_AF-A0A1I6WIN4-F1
#
_entry.id   AF-A0A1I6WIN4-F1
#
_cell.length_a   1.000
_cell.length_b   1.000
_cell.length_c   1.000
_cell.angle_alpha   90.00
_cell.angle_beta   90.00
_cell.angle_gamma   90.00
#
_symmetry.space_group_name_H-M   'P 1'
#
loop_
_entity.id
_entity.type
_entity.pdbx_description
1 polymer ?
#
loop_
_entity_poly.entity_id
_entity_poly.type
_entity_poly.pdbx_seq_one_letter_code
_entity_poly.pdbx_strand_id
1 'polypeptide(L)'
;MIRYSDTPNMNDTYKYLYTHISIFGSLPTHKVFISHTSNKSKLIFADNTFMYGLVSDWTLKNSDFASDKVTWIEEPKSYLESEKKKLVLYKSSHPLFITESEIR
;
A
#
# COMPACT_ATOMS: atom_id res chain seq x y z
N MET A 1 -4.99 11.88 35.93
CA MET A 1 -6.03 12.48 35.07
C MET A 1 -5.46 13.80 34.59
N ILE A 2 -5.14 14.04 33.32
CA ILE A 2 -5.15 13.22 32.07
C ILE A 2 -4.30 11.90 32.23
N ARG A 3 -4.28 10.79 31.44
CA ARG A 3 -4.92 10.24 30.20
C ARG A 3 -4.19 10.28 28.83
N TYR A 4 -3.46 9.20 28.50
CA TYR A 4 -2.84 8.84 27.20
C TYR A 4 -1.57 9.63 26.82
N SER A 5 -0.44 9.05 26.37
CA SER A 5 -0.15 7.88 25.51
C SER A 5 -0.36 8.16 24.02
N ASP A 6 0.74 8.23 23.26
CA ASP A 6 0.89 7.78 21.86
C ASP A 6 2.28 8.18 21.30
N THR A 7 3.33 7.54 21.79
CA THR A 7 4.58 7.41 21.00
C THR A 7 4.37 6.33 19.96
N PRO A 8 4.46 6.60 18.64
CA PRO A 8 4.29 5.58 17.62
C PRO A 8 5.32 4.46 17.82
N ASN A 9 4.84 3.25 18.10
CA ASN A 9 5.72 2.12 18.35
C ASN A 9 6.38 1.74 17.01
N MET A 10 7.71 1.86 16.90
CA MET A 10 8.48 1.60 15.66
C MET A 10 8.56 0.10 15.29
N ASN A 11 7.56 -0.68 15.71
CA ASN A 11 7.45 -2.13 15.57
C ASN A 11 6.04 -2.54 15.08
N ASP A 12 5.36 -1.65 14.35
CA ASP A 12 4.15 -1.97 13.59
C ASP A 12 4.52 -2.96 12.47
N THR A 13 4.50 -4.26 12.80
CA THR A 13 4.76 -5.34 11.85
C THR A 13 3.64 -5.41 10.83
N TYR A 14 3.96 -5.18 9.56
CA TYR A 14 3.02 -5.18 8.44
C TYR A 14 2.96 -6.54 7.75
N LYS A 15 1.77 -7.15 7.70
CA LYS A 15 1.51 -8.39 6.95
C LYS A 15 0.86 -8.08 5.60
N TYR A 16 1.38 -8.65 4.51
CA TYR A 16 0.73 -8.61 3.19
C TYR A 16 -0.66 -9.25 3.25
N LEU A 17 -1.63 -8.59 2.62
CA LEU A 17 -3.02 -9.04 2.55
C LEU A 17 -3.43 -9.38 1.11
N TYR A 18 -3.28 -8.44 0.17
CA TYR A 18 -3.61 -8.64 -1.25
C TYR A 18 -2.94 -7.57 -2.14
N THR A 19 -2.94 -7.76 -3.46
CA THR A 19 -2.61 -6.70 -4.43
C THR A 19 -3.89 -6.07 -4.98
N HIS A 20 -4.07 -4.77 -4.79
CA HIS A 20 -5.16 -4.00 -5.38
C HIS A 20 -4.81 -3.67 -6.83
N ILE A 21 -5.46 -4.34 -7.79
CA ILE A 21 -5.32 -4.04 -9.22
C ILE A 21 -6.05 -2.74 -9.54
N SER A 22 -5.37 -1.78 -10.18
CA SER A 22 -5.97 -0.49 -10.57
C SER A 22 -7.03 -0.67 -11.66
N ILE A 23 -8.17 0.01 -11.48
CA ILE A 23 -9.20 0.21 -12.50
C ILE A 23 -9.24 1.68 -12.90
N PHE A 24 -9.86 2.01 -14.04
CA PHE A 24 -9.90 3.39 -14.52
C PHE A 24 -10.57 4.32 -13.48
N GLY A 25 -9.84 5.36 -13.05
CA GLY A 25 -10.28 6.30 -12.03
C GLY A 25 -9.98 5.90 -10.58
N SER A 26 -9.43 4.71 -10.29
CA SER A 26 -8.98 4.35 -8.95
C SER A 26 -7.57 4.86 -8.65
N LEU A 27 -7.09 4.61 -7.42
CA LEU A 27 -5.66 4.64 -7.12
C LEU A 27 -4.87 3.69 -8.05
N PRO A 28 -3.56 3.94 -8.26
CA PRO A 28 -2.66 3.02 -8.96
C PRO A 28 -2.56 1.65 -8.30
N THR A 29 -2.03 0.67 -9.02
CA THR A 29 -1.86 -0.70 -8.53
C THR A 29 -0.91 -0.69 -7.33
N HIS A 30 -1.34 -1.29 -6.22
CA HIS A 30 -0.59 -1.25 -4.97
C HIS A 30 -0.76 -2.54 -4.16
N LYS A 31 0.30 -2.91 -3.44
CA LYS A 31 0.32 -4.05 -2.53
C LYS A 31 -0.16 -3.58 -1.16
N VAL A 32 -1.22 -4.20 -0.66
CA VAL A 32 -1.90 -3.83 0.59
C VAL A 32 -1.33 -4.66 1.72
N PHE A 33 -0.75 -3.99 2.71
CA PHE A 33 -0.31 -4.60 3.95
C PHE A 33 -1.16 -4.05 5.10
N ILE A 34 -1.49 -4.90 6.08
CA ILE A 34 -2.16 -4.49 7.32
C ILE A 34 -1.20 -4.52 8.49
N SER A 35 -1.30 -3.55 9.39
CA SER A 35 -0.60 -3.61 10.67
C SER A 35 -1.24 -4.68 11.58
N HIS A 36 -0.41 -5.37 12.37
CA HIS A 36 -0.89 -6.24 13.44
C HIS A 36 -1.37 -5.48 14.70
N THR A 37 -1.05 -4.20 14.80
CA THR A 37 -1.21 -3.37 16.01
C THR A 37 -2.11 -2.15 15.80
N SER A 38 -2.47 -1.81 14.56
CA SER A 38 -3.37 -0.70 14.25
C SER A 38 -4.29 -0.98 13.06
N ASN A 39 -5.46 -0.33 12.98
CA ASN A 39 -6.37 -0.43 11.83
C ASN A 39 -5.85 0.30 10.56
N LYS A 40 -4.56 0.65 10.51
CA LYS A 40 -3.92 1.27 9.35
C LYS A 40 -3.42 0.20 8.39
N SER A 41 -3.65 0.41 7.10
CA SER A 41 -2.93 -0.29 6.04
C SER A 41 -1.77 0.54 5.53
N LYS A 42 -0.72 -0.13 5.05
CA LYS A 42 0.37 0.46 4.26
C LYS A 42 0.18 0.01 2.81
N LEU A 43 -0.01 0.96 1.91
CA LEU A 43 -0.27 0.76 0.49
C LEU A 43 1.05 1.00 -0.26
N ILE A 44 1.69 -0.04 -0.78
CA ILE A 44 3.03 0.06 -1.40
C ILE A 44 2.90 0.02 -2.94
N PHE A 45 3.37 1.06 -3.61
CA PHE A 45 3.30 1.23 -5.06
C PHE A 45 4.55 0.70 -5.79
N ALA A 46 4.49 0.59 -7.12
CA ALA A 46 5.51 -0.07 -7.95
C ALA A 46 6.91 0.58 -7.98
N ASP A 47 7.08 1.78 -7.43
CA ASP A 47 8.38 2.44 -7.19
C ASP A 47 8.91 2.19 -5.75
N ASN A 48 8.19 1.42 -4.94
CA ASN A 48 8.35 1.21 -3.49
C ASN A 48 8.13 2.45 -2.61
N THR A 49 7.56 3.53 -3.15
CA THR A 49 6.90 4.54 -2.31
C THR A 49 5.59 3.98 -1.76
N PHE A 50 5.11 4.53 -0.65
CA PHE A 50 3.91 4.06 0.02
C PHE A 50 3.03 5.21 0.54
N MET A 51 1.82 4.87 0.96
CA MET A 51 0.98 5.75 1.78
C MET A 51 0.24 4.91 2.82
N TYR A 52 -0.27 5.56 3.87
CA TYR A 52 -1.18 4.91 4.81
C TYR A 52 -2.64 5.06 4.36
N GLY A 53 -3.44 4.01 4.62
CA GLY A 53 -4.86 3.98 4.31
C GLY A 53 -5.67 3.25 5.37
N LEU A 54 -6.96 3.08 5.08
CA LEU A 54 -7.88 2.21 5.81
C LEU A 54 -8.34 1.11 4.86
N VAL A 55 -8.49 -0.11 5.38
CA VAL A 55 -9.08 -1.26 4.67
C VAL A 55 -10.44 -1.54 5.30
N SER A 56 -11.45 -1.86 4.47
CA SER A 56 -12.79 -2.11 4.99
C SER A 56 -12.86 -3.42 5.77
N ASP A 57 -13.69 -3.44 6.82
CA ASP A 57 -14.06 -4.65 7.58
C ASP A 57 -14.48 -5.82 6.69
N TRP A 58 -15.14 -5.53 5.56
CA TRP A 58 -15.54 -6.54 4.59
C TRP A 58 -14.33 -7.12 3.85
N THR A 59 -13.40 -6.28 3.41
CA THR A 59 -12.15 -6.69 2.77
C THR A 59 -11.28 -7.52 3.71
N LEU A 60 -11.22 -7.16 5.00
CA LEU A 60 -10.49 -7.94 6.02
C LEU A 60 -11.10 -9.34 6.26
N LYS A 61 -12.43 -9.48 6.13
CA LYS A 61 -13.17 -10.73 6.36
C LYS A 61 -13.27 -11.63 5.11
N ASN A 62 -12.91 -11.10 3.94
CA ASN A 62 -12.99 -11.80 2.64
C ASN A 62 -11.63 -11.76 1.93
N SER A 63 -10.51 -11.71 2.66
CA SER A 63 -9.19 -11.32 2.14
C SER A 63 -8.51 -12.31 1.18
N ASP A 64 -9.19 -13.38 0.76
CA ASP A 64 -8.70 -14.37 -0.22
C ASP A 64 -8.70 -13.81 -1.67
N PHE A 65 -8.48 -12.51 -1.82
CA PHE A 65 -8.25 -11.85 -3.10
C PHE A 65 -6.88 -12.25 -3.66
N ALA A 66 -6.71 -12.12 -4.98
CA ALA A 66 -5.57 -12.63 -5.73
C ALA A 66 -4.20 -12.38 -5.04
N SER A 67 -3.58 -13.47 -4.59
CA SER A 67 -2.27 -13.49 -3.95
C SER A 67 -1.14 -13.38 -5.00
N ASP A 68 -1.07 -12.20 -5.62
CA ASP A 68 0.12 -11.73 -6.36
C ASP A 68 1.34 -11.71 -5.41
N LYS A 69 2.56 -11.49 -5.93
CA LYS A 69 3.77 -11.57 -5.10
C LYS A 69 3.74 -10.60 -3.91
N VAL A 70 4.42 -10.95 -2.82
CA VAL A 70 4.47 -10.12 -1.61
C VAL A 70 5.20 -8.81 -1.88
N THR A 71 6.29 -8.86 -2.65
CA THR A 71 7.12 -7.69 -2.98
C THR A 71 7.12 -7.39 -4.48
N TRP A 72 7.36 -6.12 -4.82
CA TRP A 72 7.45 -5.68 -6.21
C TRP A 72 8.69 -6.18 -6.96
N ILE A 73 9.71 -6.69 -6.26
CA ILE A 73 10.94 -7.23 -6.87
C ILE A 73 10.80 -8.70 -7.30
N GLU A 74 9.84 -9.43 -6.73
CA GLU A 74 9.49 -10.80 -7.14
C GLU A 74 8.62 -10.85 -8.40
N GLU A 75 8.08 -9.71 -8.83
CA GLU A 75 7.18 -9.60 -9.97
C GLU A 75 7.89 -9.71 -11.33
N PRO A 76 7.23 -10.18 -12.39
CA PRO A 76 7.76 -10.13 -13.75
C PRO A 76 8.18 -8.70 -14.12
N LYS A 77 9.44 -8.52 -14.54
CA LYS A 77 10.02 -7.20 -14.84
C LYS A 77 9.18 -6.36 -15.82
N SER A 78 8.54 -6.99 -16.80
CA SER A 78 7.63 -6.32 -17.74
C SER A 78 6.37 -5.75 -17.09
N TYR A 79 5.81 -6.44 -16.09
CA TYR A 79 4.67 -5.97 -15.29
C TYR A 79 5.11 -4.83 -14.35
N LEU A 80 6.20 -5.00 -13.62
CA LEU A 80 6.76 -3.96 -12.74
C LEU A 80 7.03 -2.64 -13.47
N GLU A 81 7.68 -2.68 -14.65
CA GLU A 81 7.96 -1.49 -15.45
C GLU A 81 6.70 -0.91 -16.15
N SER A 82 5.62 -1.68 -16.25
CA SER A 82 4.30 -1.18 -16.68
C SER A 82 3.62 -0.40 -15.55
N GLU A 83 3.54 -0.97 -14.35
CA GLU A 83 2.89 -0.32 -13.20
C GLU A 83 3.66 0.94 -12.76
N LYS A 84 4.99 0.96 -12.84
CA LYS A 84 5.79 2.19 -12.64
C LYS A 84 5.39 3.31 -13.60
N LYS A 85 5.19 3.02 -14.90
CA LYS A 85 4.78 4.02 -15.89
C LYS A 85 3.39 4.56 -15.60
N LYS A 86 2.44 3.69 -15.24
CA LYS A 86 1.09 4.09 -14.79
C LYS A 86 1.16 4.98 -13.55
N LEU A 87 1.99 4.62 -12.56
CA LEU A 87 2.17 5.36 -11.31
C LEU A 87 2.76 6.76 -11.56
N VAL A 88 3.75 6.91 -12.45
CA VAL A 88 4.30 8.21 -12.84
C VAL A 88 3.23 9.07 -13.52
N LEU A 89 2.50 8.52 -14.49
CA LEU A 89 1.40 9.24 -15.16
C LEU A 89 0.30 9.66 -14.18
N TYR A 90 0.00 8.82 -13.18
CA TYR A 90 -0.96 9.14 -12.13
C TYR A 90 -0.46 10.27 -11.22
N LYS A 91 0.79 10.18 -10.71
CA LYS A 91 1.44 11.23 -9.91
C LYS A 91 1.46 12.58 -10.66
N SER A 92 1.78 12.58 -11.96
CA SER A 92 1.76 13.81 -12.79
C SER A 92 0.37 14.39 -13.05
N SER A 93 -0.71 13.59 -12.97
CA SER A 93 -2.09 14.04 -13.17
C SER A 93 -2.84 14.35 -11.86
N HIS A 94 -2.30 13.91 -10.71
CA HIS A 94 -2.91 14.07 -9.39
C HIS A 94 -1.91 14.71 -8.42
N PRO A 95 -1.65 16.05 -8.46
CA PRO A 95 -0.62 16.69 -7.64
C PRO A 95 -0.81 16.59 -6.11
N LEU A 96 -2.02 16.23 -5.66
CA LEU A 96 -2.34 15.97 -4.25
C LEU A 96 -2.06 14.52 -3.80
N PHE A 97 -1.75 13.62 -4.74
CA PHE A 97 -1.37 12.23 -4.44
C PHE A 97 0.11 12.17 -4.05
N ILE A 98 0.35 12.31 -2.74
CA ILE A 98 1.67 12.28 -2.12
C ILE A 98 1.92 10.88 -1.54
N THR A 99 3.14 10.38 -1.74
CA THR A 99 3.61 9.08 -1.24
C THR A 99 4.93 9.24 -0.50
N GLU A 100 5.04 8.63 0.68
CA GLU A 100 6.27 8.54 1.47
C GLU A 100 7.27 7.57 0.80
N SER A 101 8.57 7.84 0.96
CA SER A 101 9.65 6.90 0.65
C SER A 101 10.26 6.38 1.94
N GLU A 102 10.58 5.09 2.03
CA GLU A 102 11.38 4.60 3.16
C GLU A 102 12.76 5.28 3.14
N ILE A 103 13.07 6.01 4.20
CA ILE A 103 14.39 6.60 4.42
C ILE A 103 15.35 5.43 4.68
N ARG A 104 16.36 5.31 3.82
CA ARG A 104 17.44 4.32 3.92
C ARG A 104 18.59 4.84 4.78
#